data_AF-A0A5N9EMD4-F1
#
_entry.id   AF-A0A5N9EMD4-F1
#
_cell.length_a   1.000
_cell.length_b   1.000
_cell.length_c   1.000
_cell.angle_alpha   90.00
_cell.angle_beta   90.00
_cell.angle_gamma   90.00
#
_symmetry.space_group_name_H-M   'P 1'
#
loop_
_entity.id
_entity.type
_entity.pdbx_description
1 polymer ?
#
loop_
_entity_poly.entity_id
_entity_poly.type
_entity_poly.pdbx_seq_one_letter_code
_entity_poly.pdbx_strand_id
1 'polypeptide(L)'
;MLSERAATVLNVLVGEYLQSATPVASDEIARSLGQKISPATVRNTMAQLTDDGYISRPHVSSGGVPSDRGYRFYVESLPESPQLPAELRESVDRDLAQTEPDIGAWSKRCAAILSRLTENLAIVTAPRAQFPRLKRIQLVFLQESTALLVLVLEEARLLRKILPFGNRVDQVQLDLAASRLNDSLGGLNRSQMQSNRLELNSLEEQVKEGSVSLMREAETSNDLEHYTDGLRLLLSQPEFSQGELTRQLVQLLEERVLLQRVLSASQETAKPAVFIGAENQEEFLNPFGVILCHYGVPQGVSGTVCVIGPKRMGYVAAIGGVRHLSDFMSQMVHGVQWIQGNSGE
;
A
#
# COMPACT_ATOMS: atom_id res chain seq x y z
N MET A 1 14.55 -12.21 -26.97
CA MET A 1 13.44 -11.27 -27.23
C MET A 1 12.38 -11.99 -28.04
N LEU A 2 11.09 -11.80 -27.73
CA LEU A 2 9.99 -12.38 -28.51
C LEU A 2 9.91 -11.73 -29.90
N SER A 3 9.54 -12.50 -30.91
CA SER A 3 9.16 -11.93 -32.22
C SER A 3 7.90 -11.06 -32.08
N GLU A 4 7.72 -10.06 -32.94
CA GLU A 4 6.52 -9.21 -32.96
C GLU A 4 5.22 -10.03 -33.00
N ARG A 5 5.22 -11.10 -33.79
CA ARG A 5 4.09 -12.05 -33.85
C ARG A 5 3.86 -12.76 -32.52
N ALA A 6 4.92 -13.28 -31.90
CA ALA A 6 4.81 -13.98 -30.62
C ALA A 6 4.35 -13.04 -29.50
N ALA A 7 4.87 -11.81 -29.48
CA ALA A 7 4.43 -10.75 -28.57
C ALA A 7 2.94 -10.42 -28.74
N THR A 8 2.48 -10.27 -29.99
CA THR A 8 1.07 -9.99 -30.30
C THR A 8 0.17 -11.13 -29.87
N VAL A 9 0.53 -12.39 -30.18
CA VAL A 9 -0.23 -13.59 -29.78
C VAL A 9 -0.28 -13.70 -28.25
N LEU A 10 0.84 -13.47 -27.56
CA LEU A 10 0.91 -13.50 -26.10
C LEU A 10 0.01 -12.42 -25.47
N ASN A 11 0.07 -11.17 -25.97
CA ASN A 11 -0.74 -10.08 -25.44
C ASN A 11 -2.25 -10.30 -25.62
N VAL A 12 -2.67 -10.82 -26.78
CA VAL A 12 -4.07 -11.20 -26.99
C VAL A 12 -4.47 -12.33 -26.04
N LEU A 13 -3.65 -13.38 -25.93
CA LEU A 13 -3.94 -14.49 -25.02
C LEU A 13 -4.07 -14.02 -23.57
N VAL A 14 -3.16 -13.16 -23.09
CA VAL A 14 -3.24 -12.61 -21.74
C VAL A 14 -4.53 -11.81 -21.58
N GLY A 15 -4.82 -10.89 -22.51
CA GLY A 15 -6.04 -10.08 -22.48
C GLY A 15 -7.33 -10.88 -22.40
N GLU A 16 -7.47 -11.92 -23.22
CA GLU A 16 -8.63 -12.84 -23.20
C GLU A 16 -8.70 -13.64 -21.89
N TYR A 17 -7.55 -14.04 -21.35
CA TYR A 17 -7.49 -14.77 -20.08
C TYR A 17 -7.86 -13.89 -18.87
N LEU A 18 -7.47 -12.60 -18.87
CA LEU A 18 -7.86 -11.66 -17.80
C LEU A 18 -9.38 -11.58 -17.65
N GLN A 19 -10.11 -11.62 -18.78
CA GLN A 19 -11.58 -11.50 -18.81
C GLN A 19 -12.28 -12.83 -18.53
N SER A 20 -11.85 -13.92 -19.17
CA SER A 20 -12.60 -15.19 -19.15
C SER A 20 -12.26 -16.09 -17.97
N ALA A 21 -11.05 -15.97 -17.40
CA ALA A 21 -10.50 -16.94 -16.44
C ALA A 21 -10.47 -18.39 -16.96
N THR A 22 -10.52 -18.58 -18.29
CA THR A 22 -10.52 -19.91 -18.92
C THR A 22 -9.36 -20.05 -19.91
N PRO A 23 -8.78 -21.26 -20.09
CA PRO A 23 -7.70 -21.47 -21.05
C PRO A 23 -8.09 -21.02 -22.46
N VAL A 24 -7.27 -20.16 -23.07
CA VAL A 24 -7.61 -19.46 -24.33
C VAL A 24 -7.20 -20.30 -25.53
N ALA A 25 -8.15 -20.59 -26.43
CA ALA A 25 -7.89 -21.41 -27.60
C ALA A 25 -7.22 -20.61 -28.73
N SER A 26 -6.45 -21.30 -29.59
CA SER A 26 -5.83 -20.67 -30.77
C SER A 26 -6.84 -20.06 -31.74
N ASP A 27 -8.02 -20.67 -31.86
CA ASP A 27 -9.10 -20.20 -32.74
C ASP A 27 -9.75 -18.91 -32.22
N GLU A 28 -9.72 -18.69 -30.90
CA GLU A 28 -10.17 -17.46 -30.26
C GLU A 28 -9.19 -16.32 -30.53
N ILE A 29 -7.90 -16.54 -30.29
CA ILE A 29 -6.84 -15.57 -30.58
C ILE A 29 -6.82 -15.18 -32.06
N ALA A 30 -6.97 -16.14 -32.98
CA ALA A 30 -7.02 -15.86 -34.41
C ALA A 30 -8.22 -14.98 -34.80
N ARG A 31 -9.37 -15.15 -34.13
CA ARG A 31 -10.55 -14.30 -34.31
C ARG A 31 -10.32 -12.89 -33.77
N SER A 32 -9.75 -12.74 -32.57
CA SER A 32 -9.44 -11.42 -31.98
C SER A 32 -8.40 -10.64 -32.80
N LEU A 33 -7.52 -11.33 -33.52
CA LEU A 33 -6.57 -10.74 -34.47
C LEU A 33 -7.17 -10.39 -35.85
N GLY A 34 -8.47 -10.59 -36.05
CA GLY A 34 -9.17 -10.31 -37.30
C GLY A 34 -8.73 -11.22 -38.45
N GLN A 35 -8.41 -12.49 -38.16
CA GLN A 35 -8.01 -13.51 -39.13
C GLN A 35 -6.76 -13.18 -39.98
N LYS A 36 -5.97 -12.17 -39.59
CA LYS A 36 -4.67 -11.88 -40.22
C LYS A 36 -3.70 -13.05 -40.16
N ILE A 37 -3.92 -13.98 -39.23
CA ILE A 37 -3.09 -15.15 -38.98
C ILE A 37 -4.00 -16.39 -38.84
N SER A 38 -3.63 -17.50 -39.47
CA SER A 38 -4.41 -18.75 -39.38
C SER A 38 -4.33 -19.38 -37.97
N PRO A 39 -5.37 -20.11 -37.52
CA PRO A 39 -5.31 -20.80 -36.24
C PRO A 39 -4.15 -21.80 -36.12
N ALA A 40 -3.76 -22.44 -37.22
CA ALA A 40 -2.59 -23.33 -37.24
C ALA A 40 -1.29 -22.57 -36.92
N THR A 41 -1.12 -21.38 -37.49
CA THR A 41 0.02 -20.51 -37.19
C THR A 41 0.00 -20.02 -35.75
N VAL A 42 -1.18 -19.71 -35.20
CA VAL A 42 -1.34 -19.36 -33.78
C VAL A 42 -0.97 -20.55 -32.88
N ARG A 43 -1.43 -21.77 -33.18
CA ARG A 43 -1.07 -22.98 -32.42
C ARG A 43 0.44 -23.20 -32.35
N ASN A 44 1.13 -23.05 -33.48
CA ASN A 44 2.59 -23.16 -33.55
C ASN A 44 3.27 -22.05 -32.72
N THR A 45 2.75 -20.83 -32.77
CA THR A 45 3.28 -19.71 -31.98
C THR A 45 3.05 -19.93 -30.47
N MET A 46 1.88 -20.44 -30.09
CA MET A 46 1.59 -20.81 -28.69
C MET A 46 2.45 -21.98 -28.21
N ALA A 47 2.84 -22.91 -29.08
CA ALA A 47 3.77 -23.98 -28.73
C ALA A 47 5.14 -23.40 -28.39
N GLN A 48 5.67 -22.52 -29.25
CA GLN A 48 6.92 -21.80 -28.97
C GLN A 48 6.85 -21.00 -27.65
N LEU A 49 5.75 -20.27 -27.42
CA LEU A 49 5.56 -19.53 -26.18
C LEU A 49 5.46 -20.43 -24.93
N THR A 50 5.04 -21.68 -25.10
CA THR A 50 5.04 -22.69 -24.03
C THR A 50 6.46 -23.14 -23.73
N ASP A 51 7.22 -23.48 -24.77
CA ASP A 51 8.64 -23.88 -24.65
C ASP A 51 9.50 -22.76 -24.05
N ASP A 52 9.19 -21.50 -24.38
CA ASP A 52 9.85 -20.30 -23.86
C ASP A 52 9.37 -19.92 -22.43
N GLY A 53 8.36 -20.62 -21.90
CA GLY A 53 7.85 -20.46 -20.53
C GLY A 53 6.92 -19.26 -20.30
N TYR A 54 6.34 -18.64 -21.33
CA TYR A 54 5.36 -17.54 -21.21
C TYR A 54 3.91 -18.04 -21.04
N ILE A 55 3.64 -19.26 -21.49
CA ILE A 55 2.32 -19.90 -21.44
C ILE A 55 2.50 -21.28 -20.82
N SER A 56 1.52 -21.71 -20.02
CA SER A 56 1.35 -23.10 -19.60
C SER A 56 0.11 -23.70 -20.26
N ARG A 57 0.09 -25.03 -20.40
CA ARG A 57 -1.07 -25.79 -20.88
C ARG A 57 -1.41 -26.85 -19.85
N PRO A 58 -2.50 -26.71 -19.08
CA PRO A 58 -2.92 -27.71 -18.10
C PRO A 58 -3.02 -29.13 -18.71
N HIS A 59 -3.47 -29.20 -19.97
CA HIS A 59 -3.51 -30.41 -20.80
C HIS A 59 -3.05 -30.11 -22.24
N VAL A 60 -2.54 -31.13 -22.94
CA VAL A 60 -2.02 -31.00 -24.33
C VAL A 60 -3.07 -30.44 -25.31
N SER A 61 -4.36 -30.73 -25.08
CA SER A 61 -5.50 -30.23 -25.85
C SER A 61 -6.16 -28.97 -25.29
N SER A 62 -5.72 -28.48 -24.12
CA SER A 62 -6.28 -27.27 -23.51
C SER A 62 -5.72 -26.01 -24.18
N GLY A 63 -6.49 -24.92 -24.11
CA GLY A 63 -6.02 -23.58 -24.44
C GLY A 63 -4.79 -23.16 -23.62
N GLY A 64 -4.20 -22.04 -23.96
CA GLY A 64 -3.07 -21.49 -23.22
C GLY A 64 -3.51 -20.71 -21.99
N VAL A 65 -2.74 -20.84 -20.91
CA VAL A 65 -2.86 -20.05 -19.69
C VAL A 65 -1.57 -19.24 -19.52
N PRO A 66 -1.62 -17.93 -19.21
CA PRO A 66 -0.40 -17.17 -18.97
C PRO A 66 0.37 -17.69 -17.76
N SER A 67 1.69 -17.80 -17.89
CA SER A 67 2.59 -17.92 -16.73
C SER A 67 2.84 -16.56 -16.10
N ASP A 68 3.52 -16.52 -14.94
CA ASP A 68 3.97 -15.28 -14.30
C ASP A 68 4.78 -14.42 -15.28
N ARG A 69 5.64 -15.06 -16.08
CA ARG A 69 6.42 -14.41 -17.14
C ARG A 69 5.54 -13.87 -18.28
N GLY A 70 4.46 -14.58 -18.62
CA GLY A 70 3.45 -14.12 -19.57
C GLY A 70 2.75 -12.84 -19.12
N TYR A 71 2.31 -12.80 -17.87
CA TYR A 71 1.72 -11.59 -17.27
C TYR A 71 2.72 -10.44 -17.19
N ARG A 72 3.97 -10.69 -16.77
CA ARG A 72 5.03 -9.69 -16.72
C ARG A 72 5.26 -9.04 -18.09
N PHE A 73 5.38 -9.86 -19.15
CA PHE A 73 5.53 -9.36 -20.51
C PHE A 73 4.34 -8.49 -20.93
N TYR A 74 3.11 -8.92 -20.61
CA TYR A 74 1.91 -8.14 -20.92
C TYR A 74 1.94 -6.78 -20.21
N VAL A 75 2.26 -6.74 -18.91
CA VAL A 75 2.35 -5.49 -18.13
C VAL A 75 3.42 -4.55 -18.70
N GLU A 76 4.58 -5.08 -19.09
CA GLU A 76 5.66 -4.30 -19.74
C GLU A 76 5.28 -3.77 -21.12
N SER A 77 4.33 -4.41 -21.80
CA SER A 77 3.83 -3.97 -23.11
C SER A 77 2.75 -2.88 -23.03
N LEU A 78 2.21 -2.62 -21.83
CA LEU A 78 1.27 -1.52 -21.61
C LEU A 78 1.97 -0.18 -21.82
N PRO A 79 1.22 0.90 -22.16
CA PRO A 79 1.77 2.25 -22.13
C PRO A 79 2.45 2.52 -20.79
N GLU A 80 3.56 3.26 -20.78
CA GLU A 80 4.33 3.58 -19.56
C GLU A 80 3.46 4.20 -18.45
N SER A 81 2.34 4.79 -18.85
CA SER A 81 1.35 5.41 -17.99
C SER A 81 -0.07 4.99 -18.34
N PRO A 82 -0.55 3.80 -17.91
CA PRO A 82 -1.95 3.44 -18.03
C PRO A 82 -2.76 4.42 -17.18
N GLN A 83 -3.67 5.17 -17.81
CA GLN A 83 -4.56 6.08 -17.12
C GLN A 83 -5.97 5.51 -17.11
N LEU A 84 -6.72 5.84 -16.06
CA LEU A 84 -8.14 5.61 -16.07
C LEU A 84 -8.80 6.45 -17.18
N PRO A 85 -9.88 5.93 -17.82
CA PRO A 85 -10.71 6.72 -18.72
C PRO A 85 -11.13 8.05 -18.08
N ALA A 86 -11.21 9.12 -18.88
CA ALA A 86 -11.49 10.46 -18.37
C ALA A 86 -12.79 10.52 -17.55
N GLU A 87 -13.85 9.90 -18.04
CA GLU A 87 -15.15 9.81 -17.36
C GLU A 87 -15.04 9.15 -15.98
N LEU A 88 -14.22 8.10 -15.88
CA LEU A 88 -13.99 7.39 -14.63
C LEU A 88 -13.16 8.23 -13.65
N ARG A 89 -12.13 8.95 -14.15
CA ARG A 89 -11.35 9.89 -13.32
C ARG A 89 -12.23 10.98 -12.73
N GLU A 90 -13.04 11.63 -13.56
CA GLU A 90 -13.96 12.67 -13.10
C GLU A 90 -14.97 12.14 -12.08
N SER A 91 -15.46 10.91 -12.26
CA SER A 91 -16.34 10.28 -11.28
C SER A 91 -15.64 10.03 -9.95
N VAL A 92 -14.40 9.54 -9.98
CA VAL A 92 -13.57 9.32 -8.79
C VAL A 92 -13.29 10.64 -8.08
N ASP A 93 -12.96 11.70 -8.82
CA ASP A 93 -12.66 13.02 -8.26
C ASP A 93 -13.89 13.64 -7.58
N ARG A 94 -15.08 13.52 -8.19
CA ARG A 94 -16.34 13.97 -7.57
C ARG A 94 -16.65 13.21 -6.28
N ASP A 95 -16.46 11.89 -6.29
CA ASP A 95 -16.69 11.04 -5.12
C ASP A 95 -15.76 11.41 -3.95
N LEU A 96 -14.50 11.74 -4.26
CA LEU A 96 -13.51 12.13 -3.25
C LEU A 96 -13.76 13.55 -2.73
N ALA A 97 -14.16 14.49 -3.58
CA ALA A 97 -14.46 15.87 -3.20
C ALA A 97 -15.65 16.00 -2.23
N GLN A 98 -16.56 15.03 -2.20
CA GLN A 98 -17.70 14.98 -1.27
C GLN A 98 -17.34 14.38 0.10
N THR A 99 -16.11 13.89 0.28
CA THR A 99 -15.66 13.29 1.54
C THR A 99 -15.21 14.39 2.49
N GLU A 100 -15.52 14.25 3.78
CA GLU A 100 -15.05 15.16 4.83
C GLU A 100 -13.53 15.32 4.78
N PRO A 101 -13.00 16.50 5.15
CA PRO A 101 -11.57 16.78 5.10
C PRO A 101 -10.82 16.12 6.26
N ASP A 102 -10.90 14.79 6.30
CA ASP A 102 -10.27 13.90 7.25
C ASP A 102 -9.47 12.83 6.50
N ILE A 103 -8.23 12.66 6.93
CA ILE A 103 -7.28 11.73 6.31
C ILE A 103 -7.79 10.28 6.40
N GLY A 104 -8.42 9.91 7.51
CA GLY A 104 -8.99 8.58 7.68
C GLY A 104 -10.17 8.35 6.76
N ALA A 105 -11.05 9.34 6.63
CA ALA A 105 -12.19 9.32 5.72
C ALA A 105 -11.73 9.18 4.25
N TRP A 106 -10.71 9.95 3.81
CA TRP A 106 -10.15 9.82 2.47
C TRP A 106 -9.49 8.47 2.25
N SER A 107 -8.64 7.99 3.16
CA SER A 107 -8.00 6.68 3.02
C SER A 107 -9.03 5.55 2.90
N LYS A 108 -10.09 5.61 3.73
CA LYS A 108 -11.23 4.67 3.64
C LYS A 108 -11.96 4.77 2.31
N ARG A 109 -12.21 5.99 1.81
CA ARG A 109 -12.89 6.21 0.53
C ARG A 109 -12.05 5.72 -0.65
N CYS A 110 -10.75 6.00 -0.65
CA CYS A 110 -9.79 5.53 -1.65
C CYS A 110 -9.77 4.00 -1.72
N ALA A 111 -9.69 3.32 -0.57
CA ALA A 111 -9.75 1.85 -0.53
C ALA A 111 -11.05 1.33 -1.18
N ALA A 112 -12.19 1.93 -0.84
CA ALA A 112 -13.50 1.51 -1.38
C ALA A 112 -13.68 1.82 -2.87
N ILE A 113 -13.11 2.92 -3.38
CA ILE A 113 -13.13 3.24 -4.81
C ILE A 113 -12.24 2.23 -5.57
N LEU A 114 -11.02 2.02 -5.09
CA LEU A 114 -10.06 1.13 -5.74
C LEU A 114 -10.56 -0.31 -5.80
N SER A 115 -11.15 -0.80 -4.70
CA SER A 115 -11.69 -2.17 -4.65
C SER A 115 -12.81 -2.38 -5.67
N ARG A 116 -13.73 -1.42 -5.83
CA ARG A 116 -14.82 -1.48 -6.81
C ARG A 116 -14.32 -1.36 -8.24
N LEU A 117 -13.35 -0.49 -8.47
CA LEU A 117 -12.77 -0.25 -9.79
C LEU A 117 -12.01 -1.47 -10.32
N THR A 118 -11.40 -2.23 -9.40
CA THR A 118 -10.54 -3.37 -9.75
C THR A 118 -11.15 -4.74 -9.46
N GLU A 119 -12.27 -4.79 -8.73
CA GLU A 119 -12.87 -6.00 -8.18
C GLU A 119 -11.92 -6.83 -7.31
N ASN A 120 -11.02 -6.16 -6.60
CA ASN A 120 -9.94 -6.76 -5.82
C ASN A 120 -9.86 -6.18 -4.41
N LEU A 121 -8.99 -6.76 -3.58
CA LEU A 121 -8.69 -6.25 -2.24
C LEU A 121 -7.85 -4.98 -2.39
N ALA A 122 -8.33 -3.87 -1.84
CA ALA A 122 -7.62 -2.61 -1.80
C ALA A 122 -7.20 -2.28 -0.37
N ILE A 123 -6.00 -1.74 -0.22
CA ILE A 123 -5.42 -1.35 1.06
C ILE A 123 -4.81 0.04 0.90
N VAL A 124 -5.18 0.96 1.79
CA VAL A 124 -4.61 2.30 1.85
C VAL A 124 -4.11 2.54 3.25
N THR A 125 -2.81 2.78 3.42
CA THR A 125 -2.25 3.15 4.72
C THR A 125 -2.59 4.61 5.02
N ALA A 126 -2.75 4.96 6.28
CA ALA A 126 -2.74 6.35 6.70
C ALA A 126 -1.34 6.96 6.46
N PRO A 127 -1.27 8.27 6.14
CA PRO A 127 -0.01 8.98 5.99
C PRO A 127 0.73 9.08 7.33
N ARG A 128 2.04 8.86 7.31
CA ARG A 128 2.92 8.99 8.49
C ARG A 128 4.29 9.55 8.10
N ALA A 129 4.95 10.22 9.04
CA ALA A 129 6.35 10.59 8.85
C ALA A 129 7.25 9.36 9.05
N GLN A 130 8.25 9.19 8.18
CA GLN A 130 9.29 8.16 8.36
C GLN A 130 10.15 8.45 9.59
N PHE A 131 10.45 9.72 9.82
CA PHE A 131 11.17 10.23 10.99
C PHE A 131 10.27 11.22 11.70
N PRO A 132 9.35 10.75 12.56
CA PRO A 132 8.43 11.63 13.28
C PRO A 132 9.22 12.64 14.12
N ARG A 133 8.67 13.85 14.22
CA ARG A 133 9.23 14.93 15.03
C ARG A 133 8.30 15.25 16.17
N LEU A 134 8.88 15.46 17.34
CA LEU A 134 8.11 15.79 18.53
C LEU A 134 7.58 17.22 18.43
N LYS A 135 6.26 17.40 18.41
CA LYS A 135 5.63 18.72 18.54
C LYS A 135 5.45 19.10 20.02
N ARG A 136 4.97 18.15 20.84
CA ARG A 136 4.73 18.40 22.26
C ARG A 136 4.69 17.12 23.11
N ILE A 137 5.16 17.21 24.34
CA ILE A 137 4.97 16.26 25.44
C ILE A 137 3.87 16.78 26.35
N GLN A 138 2.91 15.93 26.69
CA GLN A 138 1.93 16.14 27.75
C GLN A 138 1.99 14.97 28.73
N LEU A 139 1.84 15.27 30.01
CA LEU A 139 1.78 14.27 31.08
C LEU A 139 0.49 14.48 31.84
N VAL A 140 -0.33 13.42 31.93
CA VAL A 140 -1.58 13.46 32.68
C VAL A 140 -1.44 12.54 33.88
N PHE A 141 -1.54 13.10 35.08
CA PHE A 141 -1.55 12.32 36.31
C PHE A 141 -2.71 11.32 36.30
N LEU A 142 -2.42 10.05 36.59
CA LEU A 142 -3.44 9.01 36.70
C LEU A 142 -3.66 8.60 38.16
N GLN A 143 -2.57 8.27 38.87
CA GLN A 143 -2.59 7.82 40.27
C GLN A 143 -1.19 7.93 40.87
N GLU A 144 -1.03 7.54 42.15
CA GLU A 144 0.27 7.52 42.81
C GLU A 144 1.34 6.87 41.92
N SER A 145 2.42 7.62 41.69
CA SER A 145 3.57 7.21 40.88
C SER A 145 3.24 6.72 39.46
N THR A 146 2.14 7.17 38.85
CA THR A 146 1.77 6.79 37.47
C THR A 146 1.19 7.98 36.70
N ALA A 147 1.66 8.20 35.48
CA ALA A 147 1.08 9.18 34.56
C ALA A 147 0.87 8.59 33.16
N LEU A 148 -0.04 9.20 32.40
CA LEU A 148 -0.16 9.00 30.96
C LEU A 148 0.79 9.98 30.26
N LEU A 149 1.81 9.44 29.59
CA LEU A 149 2.64 10.17 28.65
C LEU A 149 1.92 10.25 27.31
N VAL A 150 1.73 11.46 26.80
CA VAL A 150 1.19 11.74 25.48
C VAL A 150 2.22 12.54 24.69
N LEU A 151 2.61 12.03 23.52
CA LEU A 151 3.41 12.78 22.55
C LEU A 151 2.49 13.24 21.42
N VAL A 152 2.52 14.53 21.15
CA VAL A 152 1.98 15.13 19.94
C VAL A 152 3.12 15.24 18.94
N LEU A 153 2.93 14.69 17.75
CA LEU A 153 3.89 14.80 16.65
C LEU A 153 3.51 15.94 15.71
N GLU A 154 4.45 16.38 14.86
CA GLU A 154 4.21 17.45 13.89
C GLU A 154 3.10 17.08 12.89
N GLU A 155 2.99 15.81 12.50
CA GLU A 155 1.95 15.29 11.62
C GLU A 155 0.58 15.08 12.31
N ALA A 156 0.31 15.75 13.43
CA ALA A 156 -0.91 15.62 14.23
C ALA A 156 -1.21 14.20 14.75
N ARG A 157 -0.23 13.30 14.69
CA ARG A 157 -0.32 11.97 15.29
C ARG A 157 -0.06 12.04 16.80
N LEU A 158 -0.85 11.29 17.56
CA LEU A 158 -0.72 11.17 19.01
C LEU A 158 -0.15 9.79 19.37
N LEU A 159 0.90 9.78 20.19
CA LEU A 159 1.44 8.57 20.80
C LEU A 159 1.15 8.60 22.29
N ARG A 160 0.82 7.45 22.88
CA ARG A 160 0.43 7.39 24.31
C ARG A 160 1.00 6.16 24.99
N LYS A 161 1.46 6.33 26.23
CA LYS A 161 1.97 5.25 27.08
C LYS A 161 1.71 5.55 28.54
N ILE A 162 1.31 4.53 29.29
CA ILE A 162 1.30 4.63 30.75
C ILE A 162 2.73 4.52 31.23
N LEU A 163 3.17 5.50 32.02
CA LEU A 163 4.52 5.59 32.54
C LEU A 163 4.49 5.45 34.06
N PRO A 164 4.98 4.33 34.61
CA PRO A 164 5.17 4.18 36.05
C PRO A 164 6.44 4.90 36.48
N PHE A 165 6.38 5.55 37.63
CA PHE A 165 7.51 6.23 38.28
C PHE A 165 7.93 5.48 39.54
N GLY A 166 9.20 5.61 39.92
CA GLY A 166 9.71 5.00 41.16
C GLY A 166 9.31 5.75 42.43
N ASN A 167 8.89 7.02 42.29
CA ASN A 167 8.52 7.91 43.39
C ASN A 167 7.11 8.46 43.15
N ARG A 168 6.48 8.96 44.22
CA ARG A 168 5.23 9.73 44.10
C ARG A 168 5.48 10.98 43.26
N VAL A 169 4.57 11.23 42.33
CA VAL A 169 4.55 12.41 41.46
C VAL A 169 3.19 13.08 41.59
N ASP A 170 3.15 14.40 41.50
CA ASP A 170 1.91 15.18 41.36
C ASP A 170 1.84 15.85 39.98
N GLN A 171 0.67 16.42 39.65
CA GLN A 171 0.46 17.08 38.36
C GLN A 171 1.40 18.29 38.17
N VAL A 172 1.78 19.00 39.24
CA VAL A 172 2.65 20.18 39.15
C VAL A 172 4.07 19.78 38.73
N GLN A 173 4.60 18.70 39.31
CA GLN A 173 5.91 18.15 38.93
C GLN A 173 5.90 17.65 37.49
N LEU A 174 4.81 16.99 37.07
CA LEU A 174 4.65 16.50 35.70
C LEU A 174 4.60 17.65 34.69
N ASP A 175 3.86 18.73 34.99
CA ASP A 175 3.77 19.90 34.12
C ASP A 175 5.12 20.62 33.95
N LEU A 176 5.89 20.77 35.04
CA LEU A 176 7.24 21.34 35.00
C LEU A 176 8.20 20.50 34.15
N ALA A 177 8.21 19.18 34.34
CA ALA A 177 9.02 18.27 33.55
C ALA A 177 8.62 18.32 32.07
N ALA A 178 7.32 18.30 31.76
CA ALA A 178 6.82 18.40 30.40
C ALA A 178 7.22 19.73 29.74
N SER A 179 7.09 20.87 30.45
CA SER A 179 7.48 22.18 29.92
C SER A 179 8.96 22.22 29.53
N ARG A 180 9.84 21.80 30.44
CA ARG A 180 11.29 21.83 30.21
C ARG A 180 11.73 20.91 29.07
N LEU A 181 11.11 19.72 28.98
CA LEU A 181 11.38 18.78 27.89
C LEU A 181 10.81 19.29 26.56
N ASN A 182 9.68 19.99 26.54
CA ASN A 182 9.16 20.64 25.33
C ASN A 182 10.14 21.69 24.79
N ASP A 183 10.69 22.54 25.66
CA ASP A 183 11.65 23.58 25.27
C ASP A 183 12.93 22.99 24.65
N SER A 184 13.34 21.81 25.11
CA SER A 184 14.61 21.19 24.73
C SER A 184 14.51 20.15 23.62
N LEU A 185 13.37 19.46 23.53
CA LEU A 185 13.15 18.32 22.63
C LEU A 185 12.14 18.62 21.51
N GLY A 186 11.41 19.73 21.57
CA GLY A 186 10.52 20.16 20.49
C GLY A 186 11.23 20.23 19.13
N GLY A 187 10.57 19.73 18.10
CA GLY A 187 11.09 19.63 16.73
C GLY A 187 12.11 18.51 16.50
N LEU A 188 12.59 17.84 17.54
CA LEU A 188 13.59 16.77 17.41
C LEU A 188 12.95 15.44 16.99
N ASN A 189 13.68 14.67 16.18
CA ASN A 189 13.37 13.27 15.93
C ASN A 189 13.97 12.36 17.01
N ARG A 190 13.63 11.06 17.01
CA ARG A 190 14.12 10.11 18.02
C ARG A 190 15.63 10.12 18.18
N SER A 191 16.39 10.07 17.08
CA SER A 191 17.86 10.00 17.13
C SER A 191 18.45 11.25 17.78
N GLN A 192 17.87 12.41 17.48
CA GLN A 192 18.26 13.70 18.07
C GLN A 192 17.87 13.77 19.56
N MET A 193 16.66 13.33 19.92
CA MET A 193 16.24 13.24 21.33
C MET A 193 17.15 12.33 22.16
N GLN A 194 17.60 11.21 21.57
CA GLN A 194 18.49 10.26 22.23
C GLN A 194 19.91 10.82 22.43
N SER A 195 20.44 11.57 21.47
CA SER A 195 21.78 12.16 21.56
C SER A 195 21.82 13.49 22.32
N ASN A 196 20.67 14.12 22.56
CA ASN A 196 20.53 15.37 23.27
C ASN A 196 21.00 15.21 24.74
N ARG A 197 21.96 16.05 25.17
CA ARG A 197 22.53 16.04 26.52
C ARG A 197 21.91 17.16 27.35
N LEU A 198 21.00 16.81 28.23
CA LEU A 198 20.39 17.70 29.20
C LEU A 198 20.76 17.23 30.60
N GLU A 199 20.93 18.16 31.54
CA GLU A 199 21.02 17.83 32.95
C GLU A 199 19.61 17.58 33.49
N LEU A 200 19.17 16.32 33.46
CA LEU A 200 17.84 15.92 33.85
C LEU A 200 17.80 15.44 35.31
N ASN A 201 16.68 15.68 35.98
CA ASN A 201 16.36 14.98 37.22
C ASN A 201 15.78 13.58 36.90
N SER A 202 15.58 12.76 37.93
CA SER A 202 15.11 11.38 37.76
C SER A 202 13.73 11.26 37.10
N LEU A 203 12.83 12.23 37.33
CA LEU A 203 11.52 12.28 36.69
C LEU A 203 11.64 12.57 35.19
N GLU A 204 12.39 13.61 34.84
CA GLU A 204 12.60 14.04 33.46
C GLU A 204 13.35 12.99 32.64
N GLU A 205 14.32 12.28 33.23
CA GLU A 205 15.03 11.17 32.60
C GLU A 205 14.04 10.06 32.19
N GLN A 206 13.15 9.65 33.10
CA GLN A 206 12.12 8.64 32.83
C GLN A 206 11.14 9.09 31.74
N VAL A 207 10.73 10.36 31.74
CA VAL A 207 9.87 10.92 30.69
C VAL A 207 10.58 10.94 29.35
N LYS A 208 11.86 11.34 29.30
CA LYS A 208 12.66 11.35 28.06
C LYS A 208 12.85 9.94 27.52
N GLU A 209 13.21 8.98 28.36
CA GLU A 209 13.35 7.56 27.99
C GLU A 209 12.03 7.00 27.46
N GLY A 210 10.91 7.27 28.16
CA GLY A 210 9.58 6.90 27.72
C GLY A 210 9.20 7.52 26.37
N SER A 211 9.59 8.78 26.15
CA SER A 211 9.36 9.49 24.91
C SER A 211 10.18 8.89 23.76
N VAL A 212 11.46 8.61 23.97
CA VAL A 212 12.34 7.95 22.98
C VAL A 212 11.84 6.54 22.66
N SER A 213 11.35 5.79 23.65
CA SER A 213 10.71 4.49 23.47
C SER A 213 9.48 4.61 22.58
N LEU A 214 8.57 5.54 22.87
CA LEU A 214 7.37 5.78 22.07
C LEU A 214 7.70 6.18 20.64
N MET A 215 8.69 7.06 20.44
CA MET A 215 9.14 7.47 19.10
C MET A 215 9.75 6.29 18.34
N ARG A 216 10.50 5.41 19.01
CA ARG A 216 11.02 4.17 18.40
C ARG A 216 9.89 3.27 17.98
N GLU A 217 8.93 3.04 18.87
CA GLU A 217 7.73 2.28 18.56
C GLU A 217 7.00 2.90 17.36
N ALA A 218 6.87 4.24 17.26
CA ALA A 218 6.23 4.88 16.12
C ALA A 218 6.99 4.72 14.78
N GLU A 219 8.33 4.66 14.81
CA GLU A 219 9.19 4.37 13.64
C GLU A 219 9.10 2.90 13.21
N THR A 220 9.10 1.97 14.18
CA THR A 220 9.21 0.53 13.92
C THR A 220 7.87 -0.20 13.91
N SER A 221 6.79 0.42 14.40
CA SER A 221 5.51 -0.24 14.58
C SER A 221 4.87 -0.59 13.24
N ASN A 222 4.44 -1.85 13.18
CA ASN A 222 3.59 -2.42 12.15
C ASN A 222 2.09 -2.12 12.40
N ASP A 223 1.69 -1.48 13.52
CA ASP A 223 0.35 -0.90 13.68
C ASP A 223 0.26 0.37 12.83
N LEU A 224 0.34 0.16 11.52
CA LEU A 224 -0.17 1.12 10.57
C LEU A 224 -1.67 1.16 10.74
N GLU A 225 -2.18 2.36 10.99
CA GLU A 225 -3.55 2.63 10.63
C GLU A 225 -3.67 2.44 9.12
N HIS A 226 -4.52 1.51 8.72
CA HIS A 226 -4.74 1.16 7.32
C HIS A 226 -6.21 0.86 7.12
N TYR A 227 -6.64 1.06 5.88
CA TYR A 227 -8.02 0.93 5.47
C TYR A 227 -8.09 -0.09 4.36
N THR A 228 -8.96 -1.08 4.56
CA THR A 228 -9.11 -2.20 3.64
C THR A 228 -10.54 -2.29 3.14
N ASP A 229 -10.71 -2.53 1.84
CA ASP A 229 -12.01 -2.80 1.23
C ASP A 229 -11.85 -3.86 0.11
N GLY A 230 -12.94 -4.48 -0.32
CA GLY A 230 -12.91 -5.41 -1.45
C GLY A 230 -12.68 -6.88 -1.13
N LEU A 231 -12.59 -7.27 0.14
CA LEU A 231 -12.43 -8.69 0.50
C LEU A 231 -13.53 -9.58 -0.11
N ARG A 232 -14.78 -9.12 -0.03
CA ARG A 232 -15.92 -9.82 -0.65
C ARG A 232 -15.81 -9.88 -2.18
N LEU A 233 -15.30 -8.82 -2.82
CA LEU A 233 -15.11 -8.77 -4.28
C LEU A 233 -14.03 -9.76 -4.69
N LEU A 234 -12.90 -9.76 -3.99
CA LEU A 234 -11.81 -10.71 -4.22
C LEU A 234 -12.30 -12.17 -4.06
N LEU A 235 -13.03 -12.47 -3.00
CA LEU A 235 -13.60 -13.81 -2.75
C LEU A 235 -14.64 -14.23 -3.81
N SER A 236 -15.23 -13.29 -4.55
CA SER A 236 -16.15 -13.60 -5.65
C SER A 236 -15.45 -13.96 -6.97
N GLN A 237 -14.12 -13.81 -7.04
CA GLN A 237 -13.35 -14.18 -8.22
C GLN A 237 -13.29 -15.72 -8.39
N PRO A 238 -13.37 -16.24 -9.64
CA PRO A 238 -13.31 -17.67 -9.97
C PRO A 238 -12.25 -18.49 -9.23
N GLU A 239 -11.07 -17.92 -9.01
CA GLU A 239 -9.93 -18.53 -8.33
C GLU A 239 -10.27 -19.02 -6.91
N PHE A 240 -11.17 -18.34 -6.21
CA PHE A 240 -11.51 -18.67 -4.82
C PHE A 240 -12.54 -19.79 -4.67
N SER A 241 -13.07 -20.31 -5.78
CA SER A 241 -14.10 -21.36 -5.78
C SER A 241 -13.64 -22.70 -5.17
N GLN A 242 -12.32 -22.96 -5.13
CA GLN A 242 -11.74 -24.26 -4.73
C GLN A 242 -11.06 -24.25 -3.33
N GLY A 243 -11.22 -23.17 -2.55
CA GLY A 243 -10.89 -23.13 -1.11
C GLY A 243 -9.41 -23.01 -0.70
N GLU A 244 -8.44 -23.50 -1.49
CA GLU A 244 -7.00 -23.38 -1.13
C GLU A 244 -6.53 -21.92 -1.09
N LEU A 245 -6.88 -21.14 -2.11
CA LEU A 245 -6.60 -19.70 -2.17
C LEU A 245 -7.31 -18.91 -1.06
N THR A 246 -8.43 -19.42 -0.55
CA THR A 246 -9.12 -18.80 0.60
C THR A 246 -8.27 -18.90 1.85
N ARG A 247 -7.60 -20.05 2.09
CA ARG A 247 -6.67 -20.19 3.22
C ARG A 247 -5.47 -19.25 3.11
N GLN A 248 -4.89 -19.13 1.92
CA GLN A 248 -3.77 -18.20 1.67
C GLN A 248 -4.20 -16.73 1.84
N LEU A 249 -5.44 -16.39 1.47
CA LEU A 249 -6.00 -15.05 1.71
C LEU A 249 -6.25 -14.78 3.19
N VAL A 250 -6.72 -15.77 3.96
CA VAL A 250 -6.84 -15.63 5.42
C VAL A 250 -5.46 -15.41 6.04
N GLN A 251 -4.46 -16.19 5.64
CA GLN A 251 -3.07 -15.97 6.08
C GLN A 251 -2.57 -14.56 5.73
N LEU A 252 -2.86 -14.07 4.52
CA LEU A 252 -2.53 -12.71 4.09
C LEU A 252 -3.17 -11.62 4.97
N LEU A 253 -4.39 -11.84 5.47
CA LEU A 253 -5.10 -10.90 6.33
C LEU A 253 -4.67 -11.00 7.81
N GLU A 254 -4.34 -12.20 8.28
CA GLU A 254 -3.89 -12.45 9.65
C GLU A 254 -2.44 -12.01 9.85
N GLU A 255 -1.60 -12.14 8.83
CA GLU A 255 -0.21 -11.73 8.87
C GLU A 255 -0.05 -10.22 8.64
N ARG A 256 0.47 -9.52 9.66
CA ARG A 256 0.95 -8.13 9.56
C ARG A 256 2.06 -7.93 8.51
N VAL A 257 2.51 -9.01 7.84
CA VAL A 257 3.57 -9.06 6.82
C VAL A 257 3.17 -8.33 5.54
N LEU A 258 1.89 -8.36 5.17
CA LEU A 258 1.41 -7.62 3.99
C LEU A 258 1.66 -6.10 4.13
N LEU A 259 1.42 -5.56 5.33
CA LEU A 259 1.69 -4.16 5.66
C LEU A 259 3.19 -3.87 5.63
N GLN A 260 4.03 -4.81 6.06
CA GLN A 260 5.50 -4.64 6.01
C GLN A 260 6.01 -4.47 4.57
N ARG A 261 5.44 -5.18 3.60
CA ARG A 261 5.80 -5.00 2.19
C ARG A 261 5.31 -3.70 1.59
N VAL A 262 4.07 -3.33 1.87
CA VAL A 262 3.48 -2.04 1.49
C VAL A 262 4.37 -0.88 1.98
N LEU A 263 5.08 -1.09 3.09
CA LEU A 263 6.03 -0.15 3.69
C LEU A 263 7.48 -0.25 3.22
N SER A 264 7.98 -1.43 2.86
CA SER A 264 9.40 -1.68 2.58
C SER A 264 9.76 -1.57 1.10
N ALA A 265 8.78 -1.57 0.20
CA ALA A 265 9.01 -1.28 -1.21
C ALA A 265 9.64 0.11 -1.33
N SER A 266 10.81 0.20 -1.97
CA SER A 266 11.62 1.43 -2.10
C SER A 266 10.77 2.67 -2.38
N GLN A 267 10.95 3.71 -1.56
CA GLN A 267 10.25 5.00 -1.64
C GLN A 267 10.67 5.84 -2.86
N GLU A 268 11.53 5.31 -3.74
CA GLU A 268 12.24 6.11 -4.74
C GLU A 268 11.44 6.40 -6.02
N THR A 269 10.27 5.79 -6.23
CA THR A 269 9.52 6.01 -7.48
C THR A 269 8.06 6.40 -7.24
N ALA A 270 7.68 7.57 -7.74
CA ALA A 270 6.28 8.01 -7.91
C ALA A 270 5.48 7.16 -8.94
N LYS A 271 6.04 6.03 -9.40
CA LYS A 271 5.41 5.11 -10.34
C LYS A 271 4.87 3.90 -9.57
N PRO A 272 3.71 3.36 -9.97
CA PRO A 272 3.21 2.11 -9.39
C PRO A 272 4.21 0.96 -9.60
N ALA A 273 4.55 0.28 -8.51
CA ALA A 273 5.30 -0.96 -8.53
C ALA A 273 4.32 -2.13 -8.70
N VAL A 274 4.63 -3.04 -9.61
CA VAL A 274 3.83 -4.23 -9.91
C VAL A 274 4.66 -5.46 -9.59
N PHE A 275 4.09 -6.40 -8.83
CA PHE A 275 4.66 -7.71 -8.51
C PHE A 275 3.66 -8.78 -8.90
N ILE A 276 4.13 -9.86 -9.52
CA ILE A 276 3.30 -10.91 -10.09
C ILE A 276 3.86 -12.26 -9.67
N GLY A 277 3.04 -13.03 -8.95
CA GLY A 277 3.36 -14.40 -8.61
C GLY A 277 4.72 -14.54 -7.91
N ALA A 278 5.64 -15.31 -8.49
CA ALA A 278 6.96 -15.59 -7.90
C ALA A 278 7.88 -14.35 -7.71
N GLU A 279 7.51 -13.18 -8.24
CA GLU A 279 8.22 -11.92 -7.96
C GLU A 279 7.95 -11.39 -6.55
N ASN A 280 6.95 -11.94 -5.87
CA ASN A 280 6.66 -11.66 -4.48
C ASN A 280 7.74 -12.32 -3.58
N GLN A 281 8.36 -11.54 -2.69
CA GLN A 281 9.38 -12.00 -1.70
C GLN A 281 8.96 -13.14 -0.73
N GLU A 282 7.68 -13.42 -0.58
CA GLU A 282 7.01 -14.21 0.47
C GLU A 282 6.11 -15.18 -0.27
N GLU A 283 6.24 -16.46 0.04
CA GLU A 283 5.64 -17.52 -0.77
C GLU A 283 4.11 -17.51 -0.74
N PHE A 284 3.49 -17.10 0.37
CA PHE A 284 2.04 -17.01 0.48
C PHE A 284 1.43 -15.94 -0.45
N LEU A 285 2.25 -15.02 -1.00
CA LEU A 285 1.84 -14.02 -1.98
C LEU A 285 2.01 -14.47 -3.45
N ASN A 286 2.68 -15.58 -3.70
CA ASN A 286 2.86 -16.16 -5.05
C ASN A 286 1.56 -16.47 -5.84
N PRO A 287 0.40 -16.70 -5.21
CA PRO A 287 -0.84 -16.85 -5.96
C PRO A 287 -1.42 -15.52 -6.48
N PHE A 288 -0.90 -14.39 -6.00
CA PHE A 288 -1.46 -13.06 -6.24
C PHE A 288 -0.56 -12.19 -7.11
N GLY A 289 -1.18 -11.19 -7.73
CA GLY A 289 -0.49 -9.99 -8.13
C GLY A 289 -0.68 -8.90 -7.09
N VAL A 290 0.31 -8.04 -6.93
CA VAL A 290 0.32 -6.90 -6.00
C VAL A 290 0.74 -5.66 -6.77
N ILE A 291 -0.07 -4.60 -6.69
CA ILE A 291 0.28 -3.30 -7.27
C ILE A 291 0.21 -2.27 -6.16
N LEU A 292 1.29 -1.51 -5.97
CA LEU A 292 1.38 -0.49 -4.94
C LEU A 292 1.98 0.81 -5.48
N CYS A 293 1.57 1.93 -4.92
CA CYS A 293 2.16 3.23 -5.22
C CYS A 293 2.17 4.09 -3.96
N HIS A 294 3.33 4.68 -3.67
CA HIS A 294 3.51 5.61 -2.56
C HIS A 294 2.88 6.96 -2.88
N TYR A 295 2.39 7.63 -1.85
CA TYR A 295 1.86 8.99 -1.91
C TYR A 295 2.45 9.85 -0.79
N GLY A 296 2.36 11.17 -0.94
CA GLY A 296 2.88 12.14 0.02
C GLY A 296 4.25 12.67 -0.36
N VAL A 297 4.98 13.18 0.63
CA VAL A 297 6.22 13.95 0.39
C VAL A 297 7.46 13.09 0.64
N PRO A 298 8.45 13.10 -0.27
CA PRO A 298 9.74 12.45 -0.03
C PRO A 298 10.36 12.93 1.28
N GLN A 299 10.81 12.00 2.13
CA GLN A 299 11.33 12.27 3.49
C GLN A 299 10.37 13.00 4.45
N GLY A 300 9.10 13.16 4.07
CA GLY A 300 8.06 13.76 4.87
C GLY A 300 6.99 12.77 5.27
N VAL A 301 5.75 13.26 5.30
CA VAL A 301 4.56 12.45 5.58
C VAL A 301 4.16 11.72 4.30
N SER A 302 4.08 10.39 4.38
CA SER A 302 3.78 9.53 3.24
C SER A 302 2.98 8.29 3.64
N GLY A 303 2.33 7.68 2.66
CA GLY A 303 1.65 6.40 2.81
C GLY A 303 1.61 5.66 1.48
N THR A 304 0.86 4.56 1.44
CA THR A 304 0.80 3.69 0.27
C THR A 304 -0.63 3.35 -0.08
N VAL A 305 -0.94 3.36 -1.38
CA VAL A 305 -2.14 2.76 -1.98
C VAL A 305 -1.74 1.43 -2.60
N CYS A 306 -2.47 0.36 -2.30
CA CYS A 306 -2.17 -1.00 -2.73
C CYS A 306 -3.44 -1.71 -3.21
N VAL A 307 -3.31 -2.55 -4.23
CA VAL A 307 -4.33 -3.51 -4.66
C VAL A 307 -3.72 -4.90 -4.79
N ILE A 308 -4.47 -5.90 -4.35
CA ILE A 308 -4.09 -7.30 -4.33
C ILE A 308 -5.22 -8.11 -4.96
N GLY A 309 -4.86 -8.87 -5.98
CA GLY A 309 -5.81 -9.66 -6.75
C GLY A 309 -5.18 -10.95 -7.27
N PRO A 310 -5.95 -11.82 -7.95
CA PRO A 310 -5.38 -12.94 -8.68
C PRO A 310 -4.40 -12.41 -9.74
N LYS A 311 -3.47 -13.26 -10.19
CA LYS A 311 -2.50 -12.90 -11.24
C LYS A 311 -3.15 -12.45 -12.56
N ARG A 312 -4.42 -12.79 -12.78
CA ARG A 312 -5.20 -12.33 -13.94
C ARG A 312 -5.98 -11.03 -13.73
N MET A 313 -5.67 -10.24 -12.69
CA MET A 313 -6.38 -8.98 -12.45
C MET A 313 -6.32 -8.04 -13.66
N GLY A 314 -7.29 -7.12 -13.77
CA GLY A 314 -7.28 -6.08 -14.79
C GLY A 314 -6.15 -5.05 -14.58
N TYR A 315 -4.94 -5.36 -15.05
CA TYR A 315 -3.73 -4.53 -14.82
C TYR A 315 -3.87 -3.07 -15.28
N VAL A 316 -4.57 -2.81 -16.38
CA VAL A 316 -4.76 -1.42 -16.89
C VAL A 316 -5.53 -0.57 -15.86
N ALA A 317 -6.67 -1.08 -15.39
CA ALA A 317 -7.50 -0.41 -14.40
C ALA A 317 -6.79 -0.34 -13.04
N ALA A 318 -6.12 -1.41 -12.62
CA ALA A 318 -5.41 -1.48 -11.35
C ALA A 318 -4.22 -0.50 -11.27
N ILE A 319 -3.37 -0.45 -12.30
CA ILE A 319 -2.23 0.50 -12.36
C ILE A 319 -2.74 1.94 -12.43
N GLY A 320 -3.73 2.21 -13.29
CA GLY A 320 -4.30 3.55 -13.43
C GLY A 320 -5.01 4.03 -12.17
N GLY A 321 -5.75 3.14 -11.49
CA GLY A 321 -6.48 3.44 -10.27
C GLY A 321 -5.57 3.70 -9.08
N VAL A 322 -4.58 2.82 -8.85
CA VAL A 322 -3.59 3.02 -7.79
C VAL A 322 -2.86 4.34 -7.99
N ARG A 323 -2.42 4.66 -9.21
CA ARG A 323 -1.74 5.93 -9.51
C ARG A 323 -2.62 7.14 -9.23
N HIS A 324 -3.83 7.17 -9.81
CA HIS A 324 -4.75 8.31 -9.68
C HIS A 324 -5.07 8.61 -8.22
N LEU A 325 -5.32 7.57 -7.42
CA LEU A 325 -5.61 7.71 -5.99
C LEU A 325 -4.37 8.11 -5.18
N SER A 326 -3.18 7.62 -5.52
CA SER A 326 -1.93 8.09 -4.90
C SER A 326 -1.63 9.55 -5.21
N ASP A 327 -1.89 10.01 -6.44
CA ASP A 327 -1.74 11.42 -6.83
C ASP A 327 -2.71 12.31 -6.03
N PHE A 328 -3.98 11.88 -5.92
CA PHE A 328 -4.97 12.56 -5.10
C PHE A 328 -4.54 12.64 -3.63
N MET A 329 -4.16 11.52 -3.02
CA MET A 329 -3.72 11.48 -1.63
C MET A 329 -2.47 12.35 -1.39
N SER A 330 -1.56 12.43 -2.36
CA SER A 330 -0.40 13.32 -2.30
C SER A 330 -0.83 14.79 -2.22
N GLN A 331 -1.78 15.22 -3.06
CA GLN A 331 -2.33 16.57 -3.03
C GLN A 331 -2.98 16.90 -1.69
N MET A 332 -3.73 15.95 -1.12
CA MET A 332 -4.39 16.14 0.17
C MET A 332 -3.40 16.25 1.32
N VAL A 333 -2.37 15.38 1.37
CA VAL A 333 -1.31 15.46 2.38
C VAL A 333 -0.57 16.79 2.29
N HIS A 334 -0.27 17.27 1.07
CA HIS A 334 0.33 18.59 0.87
C HIS A 334 -0.58 19.74 1.34
N GLY A 335 -1.88 19.69 1.01
CA GLY A 335 -2.85 20.72 1.40
C GLY A 335 -3.06 20.82 2.91
N VAL A 336 -3.12 19.68 3.60
CA VAL A 336 -3.24 19.63 5.07
C VAL A 336 -1.99 20.20 5.75
N GLN A 337 -0.79 19.90 5.24
CA GLN A 337 0.45 20.47 5.77
C GLN A 337 0.50 22.00 5.57
N TRP A 338 0.03 22.51 4.43
CA TRP A 338 -0.02 23.96 4.15
C TRP A 338 -0.96 24.72 5.07
N ILE A 339 -2.16 24.19 5.31
CA ILE A 339 -3.14 24.81 6.21
C ILE A 339 -2.59 24.86 7.64
N GLN A 340 -1.89 23.82 8.07
CA GLN A 340 -1.33 23.73 9.43
C GLN A 340 -0.06 24.58 9.63
N GLY A 341 0.75 24.78 8.59
CA GLY A 341 1.95 25.63 8.64
C GLY A 341 1.64 27.13 8.76
N ASN A 342 0.52 27.59 8.19
CA ASN A 342 0.13 29.01 8.20
C ASN A 342 -0.81 29.41 9.35
N SER A 343 -1.31 28.45 10.14
CA SER A 343 -2.14 28.72 11.33
C SER A 343 -1.33 28.93 12.62
N GLY A 344 -0.01 29.09 12.50
CA GLY A 344 0.93 29.26 13.62
C GLY A 344 1.67 30.60 13.66
N GLU A 345 1.34 31.53 12.78
CA GLU A 345 1.68 32.97 12.91
C GLU A 345 0.46 33.73 13.46
#